data_AF-A0A1V5L554-F1
#
_entry.id   AF-A0A1V5L554-F1
#
_cell.length_a   1.000
_cell.length_b   1.000
_cell.length_c   1.000
_cell.angle_alpha   90.00
_cell.angle_beta   90.00
_cell.angle_gamma   90.00
#
_symmetry.space_group_name_H-M   'P 1'
#
loop_
_entity.id
_entity.type
_entity.pdbx_description
1 polymer ?
#
loop_
_entity_poly.entity_id
_entity_poly.type
_entity_poly.pdbx_seq_one_letter_code
_entity_poly.pdbx_strand_id
1 'polypeptide(L)'
;MSILAEGEYQGTPYKFSAALDAAGGPTPSPFSDRFDPYRIKRVPVVKGNLAVYLKDFRDNPGIRFVSDGDPDTISYPVTLASVLGQPRNDLELRVVTYEP
;
A
#
# COMPACT_ATOMS: atom_id res chain seq x y z
N MET A 1 -15.53 11.62 3.35
CA MET A 1 -16.01 11.11 2.04
C MET A 1 -16.36 9.63 2.20
N SER A 2 -17.52 9.22 1.70
CA SER A 2 -17.98 7.82 1.70
C SER A 2 -17.45 7.08 0.47
N ILE A 3 -17.23 5.77 0.57
CA ILE A 3 -16.81 4.90 -0.54
C ILE A 3 -17.82 3.76 -0.71
N LEU A 4 -18.15 3.44 -1.96
CA LEU A 4 -19.00 2.29 -2.27
C LEU A 4 -18.16 1.02 -2.18
N ALA A 5 -18.36 0.22 -1.13
CA ALA A 5 -17.60 -1.01 -0.90
C ALA A 5 -18.31 -2.26 -1.45
N GLU A 6 -19.64 -2.24 -1.55
CA GLU A 6 -20.46 -3.35 -2.01
C GLU A 6 -21.76 -2.84 -2.64
N GLY A 7 -22.41 -3.68 -3.42
CA GLY A 7 -23.67 -3.37 -4.08
C GLY A 7 -24.19 -4.53 -4.93
N GLU A 8 -25.14 -4.23 -5.82
CA GLU A 8 -25.72 -5.20 -6.75
C GLU A 8 -25.84 -4.57 -8.15
N TYR A 9 -25.56 -5.35 -9.19
CA TYR A 9 -25.80 -4.96 -10.57
C TYR A 9 -26.56 -6.08 -11.30
N GLN A 10 -27.77 -5.77 -11.77
CA GLN A 10 -28.65 -6.72 -12.48
C GLN A 10 -28.82 -8.07 -11.73
N GLY A 11 -29.08 -8.03 -10.43
CA GLY A 11 -29.23 -9.26 -9.62
C GLY A 11 -27.91 -9.91 -9.19
N THR A 12 -26.75 -9.37 -9.60
CA THR A 12 -25.43 -9.91 -9.23
C THR A 12 -24.82 -9.06 -8.11
N PRO A 13 -24.68 -9.57 -6.88
CA PRO A 13 -24.02 -8.85 -5.80
C PRO A 13 -22.51 -8.75 -6.06
N TYR A 14 -21.90 -7.64 -5.65
CA TYR A 14 -20.45 -7.45 -5.70
C TYR A 14 -19.94 -6.82 -4.40
N LYS A 15 -18.68 -7.11 -4.09
CA LYS A 15 -17.93 -6.48 -3.00
C LYS A 15 -16.52 -6.20 -3.48
N PHE A 16 -16.07 -4.97 -3.33
CA PHE A 16 -14.71 -4.58 -3.66
C PHE A 16 -13.78 -4.97 -2.53
N SER A 17 -12.63 -5.58 -2.85
CA SER A 17 -11.56 -5.82 -1.88
C SER A 17 -10.72 -4.57 -1.63
N ALA A 18 -10.72 -3.62 -2.56
CA ALA A 18 -9.94 -2.40 -2.52
C ALA A 18 -10.50 -1.33 -3.46
N ALA A 19 -10.10 -0.08 -3.26
CA ALA A 19 -10.42 1.04 -4.15
C ALA A 19 -9.23 2.00 -4.29
N LEU A 20 -9.11 2.59 -5.48
CA LEU A 20 -8.03 3.52 -5.82
C LEU A 20 -8.51 4.97 -5.75
N ASP A 21 -7.81 5.80 -4.97
CA ASP A 21 -8.04 7.24 -4.93
C ASP A 21 -7.53 7.91 -6.22
N ALA A 22 -8.15 9.03 -6.59
CA ALA A 22 -7.89 9.68 -7.87
C ALA A 22 -6.47 10.28 -7.97
N ALA A 23 -5.96 10.77 -6.84
CA ALA A 23 -4.63 11.35 -6.70
C ALA A 23 -4.14 11.20 -5.25
N GLY A 24 -2.84 11.34 -5.01
CA GLY A 24 -2.33 11.44 -3.63
C GLY A 24 -0.87 11.02 -3.43
N GLY A 25 -0.22 10.46 -4.44
CA GLY A 25 1.19 10.03 -4.36
C GLY A 25 1.33 8.60 -3.83
N PRO A 26 2.46 8.26 -3.18
CA PRO A 26 2.69 6.94 -2.60
C PRO A 26 1.66 6.57 -1.53
N THR A 27 1.36 5.27 -1.43
CA THR A 27 0.45 4.70 -0.44
C THR A 27 1.25 3.97 0.64
N PRO A 28 0.81 3.97 1.91
CA PRO A 28 1.35 3.06 2.91
C PRO A 28 1.39 1.61 2.41
N SER A 29 2.39 0.84 2.82
CA SER A 29 2.49 -0.57 2.41
C SER A 29 1.44 -1.43 3.12
N PRO A 30 1.02 -2.57 2.56
CA PRO A 30 -0.02 -3.42 3.17
C PRO A 30 0.26 -3.88 4.60
N PHE A 31 1.54 -3.99 5.00
CA PHE A 31 1.92 -4.32 6.38
C PHE A 31 1.58 -3.20 7.38
N SER A 32 1.43 -1.97 6.93
CA SER A 32 1.29 -0.79 7.79
C SER A 32 -0.11 -0.67 8.36
N ASP A 33 -0.23 -0.33 9.63
CA ASP A 33 -1.48 0.06 10.29
C ASP A 33 -2.14 1.32 9.67
N ARG A 34 -1.40 2.07 8.85
CA ARG A 34 -1.90 3.22 8.08
C ARG A 34 -2.48 2.82 6.72
N PHE A 35 -2.37 1.55 6.32
CA PHE A 35 -2.91 1.08 5.05
C PHE A 35 -4.43 0.90 5.13
N ASP A 36 -5.13 1.64 4.28
CA ASP A 36 -6.56 1.50 4.05
C ASP A 36 -6.77 0.96 2.62
N PRO A 37 -7.28 -0.27 2.45
CA PRO A 37 -7.46 -0.87 1.13
C PRO A 37 -8.48 -0.10 0.27
N TYR A 38 -9.36 0.70 0.86
CA TYR A 38 -10.30 1.53 0.10
C TYR A 38 -9.77 2.93 -0.20
N ARG A 39 -8.56 3.28 0.26
CA ARG A 39 -7.93 4.60 -0.02
C ARG A 39 -6.50 4.45 -0.55
N ILE A 40 -6.31 3.51 -1.47
CA ILE A 40 -5.02 3.32 -2.13
C ILE A 40 -4.79 4.50 -3.08
N LYS A 41 -3.82 5.34 -2.76
CA LYS A 41 -3.46 6.51 -3.56
C LYS A 41 -2.78 6.08 -4.86
N ARG A 42 -3.12 6.79 -5.93
CA ARG A 42 -2.41 6.70 -7.21
C ARG A 42 -1.34 7.78 -7.29
N VAL A 43 -0.17 7.40 -7.80
CA VAL A 43 0.90 8.34 -8.19
C VAL A 43 0.58 8.86 -9.60
N PRO A 44 0.21 10.14 -9.77
CA PRO A 44 -0.08 10.67 -11.09
C PRO A 44 1.23 10.84 -11.88
N VAL A 45 1.29 10.26 -13.08
CA VAL A 45 2.45 10.40 -13.98
C VAL A 45 2.32 11.68 -14.81
N VAL A 46 2.25 12.82 -14.12
CA VAL A 46 2.23 14.14 -14.74
C VAL A 46 3.49 14.90 -14.38
N LYS A 47 4.04 15.66 -15.33
CA LYS A 47 5.17 16.59 -15.12
C LYS A 47 6.40 15.99 -14.41
N GLY A 48 6.68 14.70 -14.59
CA GLY A 48 7.86 14.05 -14.01
C GLY A 48 7.72 13.64 -12.53
N ASN A 49 6.53 13.73 -11.92
CA ASN A 49 6.30 13.37 -10.51
C ASN A 49 6.75 11.94 -10.17
N LEU A 50 6.62 10.99 -11.10
CA LEU A 50 7.11 9.62 -10.89
C LEU A 50 8.62 9.59 -10.64
N ALA A 51 9.41 10.37 -11.39
CA ALA A 51 10.86 10.42 -11.22
C ALA A 51 11.26 11.01 -9.86
N VAL A 52 10.47 11.95 -9.32
CA VAL A 52 10.67 12.50 -7.97
C VAL A 52 10.51 11.39 -6.93
N TYR A 53 9.38 10.67 -6.94
CA TYR A 53 9.15 9.59 -5.98
C TYR A 53 10.17 8.45 -6.11
N LEU A 54 10.54 8.06 -7.34
CA LEU A 54 11.57 7.04 -7.55
C LEU A 54 12.95 7.50 -7.05
N LYS A 55 13.28 8.79 -7.19
CA LYS A 55 14.50 9.36 -6.60
C LYS A 55 14.42 9.31 -5.08
N ASP A 56 13.31 9.73 -4.48
CA ASP A 56 13.14 9.71 -3.03
C ASP A 56 13.27 8.30 -2.45
N PHE A 57 12.70 7.28 -3.11
CA PHE A 57 12.84 5.88 -2.70
C PHE A 57 14.23 5.29 -2.93
N ARG A 58 14.98 5.81 -3.91
CA ARG A 58 16.38 5.42 -4.09
C ARG A 58 17.25 6.02 -2.99
N ASP A 59 17.03 7.29 -2.67
CA ASP A 59 17.82 8.04 -1.68
C ASP A 59 17.43 7.64 -0.25
N ASN A 60 16.22 7.10 -0.05
CA ASN A 60 15.70 6.61 1.22
C ASN A 60 15.17 5.16 1.07
N PRO A 61 16.04 4.15 0.96
CA PRO A 61 15.61 2.76 0.75
C PRO A 61 14.73 2.23 1.90
N GLY A 62 14.95 2.70 3.12
CA GLY A 62 14.18 2.27 4.30
C GLY A 62 12.71 2.70 4.33
N ILE A 63 12.21 3.46 3.33
CA ILE A 63 10.79 3.85 3.22
C ILE A 63 10.08 3.23 2.01
N ARG A 64 10.78 2.43 1.19
CA ARG A 64 10.16 1.74 0.04
C ARG A 64 9.86 0.28 0.38
N PHE A 65 8.83 -0.26 -0.26
CA PHE A 65 8.47 -1.68 -0.17
C PHE A 65 8.52 -2.29 -1.58
N VAL A 66 9.06 -3.50 -1.68
CA VAL A 66 9.07 -4.32 -2.91
C VAL A 66 8.46 -5.67 -2.55
N SER A 67 7.33 -5.99 -3.16
CA SER A 67 6.70 -7.31 -3.02
C SER A 67 7.53 -8.36 -3.77
N ASP A 68 7.64 -9.55 -3.19
CA ASP A 68 8.20 -10.75 -3.81
C ASP A 68 7.19 -11.48 -4.71
N GLY A 69 5.94 -11.01 -4.75
CA GLY A 69 4.84 -11.57 -5.56
C GLY A 69 4.11 -12.74 -4.90
N ASP A 70 4.49 -13.15 -3.68
CA ASP A 70 3.80 -14.21 -2.94
C ASP A 70 2.62 -13.60 -2.16
N PRO A 71 1.36 -13.97 -2.47
CA PRO A 71 0.20 -13.44 -1.77
C PRO A 71 0.10 -13.87 -0.30
N ASP A 72 0.79 -14.96 0.08
CA ASP A 72 0.77 -15.49 1.45
C ASP A 72 1.89 -14.91 2.32
N THR A 73 2.71 -14.00 1.77
CA THR A 73 3.84 -13.39 2.45
C THR A 73 3.70 -11.87 2.56
N ILE A 74 4.04 -11.33 3.73
CA ILE A 74 4.20 -9.90 3.96
C ILE A 74 5.60 -9.59 4.47
N SER A 75 6.25 -8.58 3.90
CA SER A 75 7.61 -8.19 4.29
C SER A 75 7.77 -6.72 4.66
N TYR A 76 8.64 -6.45 5.62
CA TYR A 76 8.98 -5.10 6.09
C TYR A 76 10.35 -5.07 6.77
N PRO A 77 11.03 -3.91 6.83
CA PRO A 77 12.37 -3.85 7.40
C PRO A 77 12.33 -4.10 8.92
N VAL A 78 13.39 -4.71 9.45
CA VAL A 78 13.56 -4.98 10.90
C VAL A 78 13.50 -3.70 11.73
N THR A 79 13.96 -2.58 11.17
CA THR A 79 13.86 -1.24 11.77
C THR A 79 12.95 -0.38 10.90
N LEU A 80 11.77 -0.04 11.42
CA LEU A 80 10.79 0.78 10.71
C LEU A 80 11.09 2.26 10.86
N ALA A 81 11.18 2.96 9.73
CA ALA A 81 11.09 4.41 9.72
C ALA A 81 9.70 4.83 10.25
N SER A 82 9.65 5.86 11.09
CA SER A 82 8.39 6.34 11.72
C SER A 82 7.29 6.72 10.72
N VAL A 83 7.66 7.09 9.50
CA VAL A 83 6.76 7.39 8.40
C VAL A 83 5.96 6.17 7.92
N LEU A 84 6.44 4.95 8.17
CA LEU A 84 5.80 3.69 7.76
C LEU A 84 4.69 3.22 8.71
N GLY A 85 4.55 3.81 9.89
CA GLY A 85 3.60 3.32 10.89
C GLY A 85 4.10 2.06 11.60
N GLN A 86 3.17 1.26 12.10
CA GLN A 86 3.45 0.00 12.80
C GLN A 86 2.99 -1.20 11.96
N PRO A 87 3.61 -2.38 12.13
CA PRO A 87 3.10 -3.60 11.51
C PRO A 87 1.72 -3.95 12.05
N ARG A 88 0.82 -4.28 11.15
CA ARG A 88 -0.47 -4.89 11.43
C ARG A 88 -0.28 -6.30 12.01
N ASN A 89 -1.07 -6.62 13.02
CA ASN A 89 -1.09 -7.92 13.68
C ASN A 89 -2.33 -8.77 13.30
N ASP A 90 -3.18 -8.24 12.42
CA ASP A 90 -4.41 -8.89 11.94
C ASP A 90 -4.22 -9.56 10.57
N LEU A 91 -2.99 -9.59 10.05
CA LEU A 91 -2.65 -10.30 8.83
C LEU A 91 -2.28 -11.74 9.15
N GLU A 92 -3.07 -12.70 8.68
CA GLU A 92 -2.77 -14.14 8.74
C GLU A 92 -1.77 -14.55 7.65
N LEU A 93 -0.71 -13.75 7.46
CA LEU A 93 0.30 -13.93 6.42
C LEU A 93 1.65 -14.32 7.05
N ARG A 94 2.48 -15.02 6.28
CA ARG A 94 3.87 -15.26 6.64
C ARG A 94 4.62 -13.92 6.71
N VAL A 95 5.19 -13.62 7.87
CA VAL A 95 6.00 -12.40 8.05
C VAL A 95 7.46 -12.68 7.69
N VAL A 96 8.04 -11.83 6.85
CA VAL A 96 9.46 -11.82 6.51
C VAL A 96 10.06 -10.45 6.80
N THR A 97 11.10 -10.38 7.62
CA THR A 97 11.80 -9.14 7.90
C THR A 97 13.17 -9.09 7.23
N TYR A 98 13.63 -7.89 6.88
CA TYR A 98 14.91 -7.68 6.19
C TYR A 98 15.67 -6.45 6.71
N GLU A 99 16.97 -6.38 6.46
CA GLU A 99 17.76 -5.17 6.66
C GLU A 99 17.60 -4.25 5.44
N PRO A 100 17.28 -2.95 5.62
CA PRO A 100 16.96 -2.02 4.53
C PRO A 100 18.13 -1.63 3.64
#